data_AF-A0A7X1KI15-F1
#
_entry.id   AF-A0A7X1KI15-F1
#
_cell.length_a   1.000
_cell.length_b   1.000
_cell.length_c   1.000
_cell.angle_alpha   90.00
_cell.angle_beta   90.00
_cell.angle_gamma   90.00
#
_symmetry.space_group_name_H-M   'P 1'
#
loop_
_entity.id
_entity.type
_entity.pdbx_description
1 polymer ?
#
loop_
_entity_poly.entity_id
_entity_poly.type
_entity_poly.pdbx_seq_one_letter_code
_entity_poly.pdbx_strand_id
1 'polypeptide(L)'
;MSTHQPNPAAGAGRSIRLADPADVPAMLACDPYARQHPARGRQVDEAVARGEGWVEVAHGQVVGYLLLNHEFFEYGFVALVVVAPWQQRQGVALRLLMAAEQACRTPRLFISCNQSNQASQAMIAKAGFLPSGVIENLDEQDPELIFCKTLR
;
A
#
# COMPACT_ATOMS: atom_id res chain seq x y z
N MET A 1 25.05 -8.68 22.69
CA MET A 1 25.42 -7.79 21.56
C MET A 1 25.52 -8.65 20.30
N SER A 2 24.45 -8.71 19.51
CA SER A 2 24.49 -9.26 18.15
C SER A 2 23.42 -8.53 17.34
N THR A 3 23.84 -7.48 16.64
CA THR A 3 23.05 -6.75 15.65
C THR A 3 23.06 -7.57 14.37
N HIS A 4 21.95 -8.25 14.07
CA HIS A 4 21.71 -8.86 12.78
C HIS A 4 21.23 -7.75 11.83
N GLN A 5 22.12 -7.28 10.97
CA GLN A 5 21.81 -6.28 9.95
C GLN A 5 21.54 -7.01 8.63
N PRO A 6 20.37 -6.87 8.00
CA PRO A 6 20.13 -7.51 6.72
C PRO A 6 20.85 -6.77 5.58
N ASN A 7 21.50 -7.60 4.77
CA ASN A 7 22.22 -7.42 3.51
C ASN A 7 21.62 -6.38 2.52
N PRO A 8 22.40 -5.43 1.95
CA PRO A 8 21.93 -4.50 0.94
C PRO A 8 22.01 -5.14 -0.45
N ALA A 9 20.97 -5.85 -0.86
CA ALA A 9 20.74 -6.12 -2.27
C ALA A 9 19.74 -5.07 -2.82
N ALA A 10 20.16 -3.81 -2.86
CA ALA A 10 19.40 -2.72 -3.47
C ALA A 10 19.87 -2.52 -4.91
N GLY A 11 18.97 -2.70 -5.89
CA GLY A 11 19.17 -2.15 -7.22
C GLY A 11 19.41 -0.66 -7.09
N ALA A 12 20.61 -0.21 -7.48
CA ALA A 12 21.15 1.10 -7.15
C ALA A 12 20.16 2.23 -7.48
N GLY A 13 19.51 2.80 -6.45
CA GLY A 13 18.63 3.97 -6.56
C GLY A 13 17.23 3.80 -5.98
N ARG A 14 16.78 2.59 -5.63
CA ARG A 14 15.45 2.37 -5.03
C ARG A 14 15.49 1.52 -3.75
N SER A 15 14.66 1.85 -2.78
CA SER A 15 14.47 1.08 -1.55
C SER A 15 13.03 1.11 -1.08
N ILE A 16 12.60 0.07 -0.37
CA ILE A 16 11.30 0.01 0.31
C ILE A 16 11.55 -0.19 1.80
N ARG A 17 10.84 0.56 2.63
CA ARG A 17 10.96 0.52 4.09
C ARG A 17 9.66 0.99 4.76
N LEU A 18 9.59 0.78 6.08
CA LEU A 18 8.60 1.46 6.91
C LEU A 18 8.75 2.98 6.78
N ALA A 19 7.62 3.66 6.77
CA ALA A 19 7.54 5.11 6.80
C ALA A 19 7.93 5.62 8.19
N ASP A 20 8.73 6.68 8.21
CA ASP A 20 8.94 7.52 9.39
C ASP A 20 7.88 8.64 9.37
N PRO A 21 7.45 9.18 10.53
CA PRO A 21 6.59 10.36 10.57
C PRO A 21 7.09 11.54 9.70
N ALA A 22 8.41 11.69 9.54
CA ALA A 22 8.99 12.71 8.66
C ALA A 22 8.73 12.47 7.16
N ASP A 23 8.35 11.25 6.75
CA ASP A 23 7.99 10.94 5.36
C ASP A 23 6.56 11.41 5.01
N VAL A 24 5.67 11.63 5.98
CA VAL A 24 4.25 11.90 5.70
C VAL A 24 4.04 13.09 4.75
N PRO A 25 4.73 14.24 4.90
CA PRO A 25 4.60 15.33 3.93
C PRO A 25 4.92 14.89 2.48
N ALA A 26 5.93 14.02 2.30
CA ALA A 26 6.31 13.51 0.99
C ALA A 26 5.33 12.43 0.47
N MET A 27 4.77 11.62 1.36
CA MET A 27 3.68 10.68 1.03
C MET A 27 2.46 11.43 0.50
N LEU A 28 2.01 12.46 1.22
CA LEU A 28 0.85 13.28 0.81
C LEU A 28 1.13 14.08 -0.46
N ALA A 29 2.37 14.47 -0.72
CA ALA A 29 2.75 15.09 -1.99
C ALA A 29 2.58 14.15 -3.20
N CYS A 30 2.71 12.83 -3.00
CA CYS A 30 2.46 11.80 -4.00
C CYS A 30 0.96 11.53 -4.24
N ASP A 31 0.09 12.03 -3.36
CA ASP A 31 -1.34 11.77 -3.34
C ASP A 31 -2.16 13.03 -3.68
N PRO A 32 -2.49 13.27 -4.96
CA PRO A 32 -3.33 14.39 -5.34
C PRO A 32 -4.71 14.38 -4.67
N TYR A 33 -5.24 13.20 -4.32
CA TYR A 33 -6.54 13.05 -3.66
C TYR A 33 -6.50 13.64 -2.25
N ALA A 34 -5.39 13.50 -1.53
CA ALA A 34 -5.22 14.06 -0.19
C ALA A 34 -5.37 15.58 -0.12
N ARG A 35 -5.08 16.32 -1.21
CA ARG A 35 -5.24 17.78 -1.25
C ARG A 35 -6.68 18.24 -1.11
N GLN A 36 -7.62 17.44 -1.59
CA GLN A 36 -9.06 17.74 -1.56
C GLN A 36 -9.78 17.02 -0.42
N HIS A 37 -9.13 16.02 0.20
CA HIS A 37 -9.72 15.16 1.21
C HIS A 37 -8.86 15.13 2.47
N PRO A 38 -9.02 16.09 3.40
CA PRO A 38 -8.21 16.18 4.62
C PRO A 38 -8.26 14.92 5.50
N ALA A 39 -9.33 14.13 5.40
CA ALA A 39 -9.44 12.83 6.06
C ALA A 39 -8.34 11.85 5.60
N ARG A 40 -7.91 11.91 4.33
CA ARG A 40 -6.79 11.11 3.82
C ARG A 40 -5.49 11.44 4.56
N GLY A 41 -5.23 12.72 4.83
CA GLY A 41 -4.06 13.15 5.60
C GLY A 41 -4.03 12.52 6.99
N ARG A 42 -5.13 12.64 7.75
CA ARG A 42 -5.27 12.04 9.09
C ARG A 42 -5.09 10.53 9.07
N GLN A 43 -5.69 9.84 8.10
CA GLN A 43 -5.54 8.39 7.94
C GLN A 43 -4.07 7.99 7.75
N VAL A 44 -3.33 8.75 6.93
CA VAL A 44 -1.91 8.48 6.69
C VAL A 44 -1.08 8.76 7.95
N ASP A 45 -1.29 9.89 8.63
CA ASP A 45 -0.61 10.23 9.88
C ASP A 45 -0.81 9.14 10.95
N GLU A 46 -2.05 8.72 11.18
CA GLU A 46 -2.40 7.70 12.17
C GLU A 46 -1.78 6.34 11.83
N ALA A 47 -1.86 5.91 10.57
CA ALA A 47 -1.27 4.64 10.14
C ALA A 47 0.26 4.65 10.29
N VAL A 48 0.92 5.76 9.94
CA VAL A 48 2.39 5.90 10.10
C VAL A 48 2.76 5.88 11.59
N ALA A 49 2.02 6.57 12.46
CA ALA A 49 2.23 6.53 13.90
C ALA A 49 2.05 5.11 14.50
N ARG A 50 1.22 4.26 13.89
CA ARG A 50 1.05 2.85 14.26
C ARG A 50 2.09 1.90 13.64
N GLY A 51 2.99 2.40 12.80
CA GLY A 51 3.99 1.57 12.09
C GLY A 51 3.38 0.74 10.94
N GLU A 52 2.25 1.19 10.40
CA GLU A 52 1.50 0.52 9.32
C GLU A 52 1.82 1.12 7.93
N GLY A 53 2.58 2.22 7.89
CA GLY A 53 2.97 2.89 6.65
C GLY A 53 4.25 2.32 6.04
N TRP A 54 4.23 2.13 4.73
CA TRP A 54 5.38 1.71 3.91
C TRP A 54 5.61 2.70 2.79
N VAL A 55 6.87 3.00 2.49
CA VAL A 55 7.26 3.89 1.39
C VAL A 55 8.23 3.20 0.45
N GLU A 56 8.09 3.47 -0.84
CA GLU A 56 9.17 3.26 -1.79
C GLU A 56 9.87 4.60 -2.03
N VAL A 57 11.19 4.60 -1.84
CA VAL A 57 12.06 5.75 -2.08
C VAL A 57 12.89 5.49 -3.32
N ALA A 58 12.87 6.41 -4.28
CA ALA A 58 13.73 6.40 -5.45
C ALA A 58 14.55 7.69 -5.51
N HIS A 59 15.87 7.59 -5.64
CA HIS A 59 16.77 8.75 -5.71
C HIS A 59 16.55 9.76 -4.56
N GLY A 60 16.29 9.26 -3.35
CA GLY A 60 16.04 10.09 -2.17
C GLY A 60 14.63 10.70 -2.07
N GLN A 61 13.72 10.37 -2.97
CA GLN A 61 12.34 10.87 -2.97
C GLN A 61 11.33 9.74 -2.76
N VAL A 62 10.29 9.98 -1.96
CA VAL A 62 9.14 9.08 -1.90
C VAL A 62 8.46 9.08 -3.27
N VAL A 63 8.28 7.89 -3.85
CA VAL A 63 7.65 7.71 -5.17
C VAL A 63 6.33 6.95 -5.10
N GLY A 64 6.00 6.42 -3.93
CA GLY A 64 4.76 5.75 -3.62
C GLY A 64 4.75 5.26 -2.20
N TYR A 65 3.57 4.97 -1.68
CA TYR A 65 3.39 4.47 -0.34
C TYR A 65 2.19 3.52 -0.25
N LEU A 66 2.17 2.76 0.83
CA LEU A 66 1.15 1.76 1.14
C LEU A 66 0.83 1.78 2.62
N LEU A 67 -0.42 1.52 2.99
CA LEU A 67 -0.85 1.29 4.38
C LEU A 67 -1.26 -0.17 4.56
N LEU A 68 -0.62 -0.88 5.51
CA LEU A 68 -0.89 -2.28 5.86
C LEU A 68 -1.26 -2.38 7.34
N ASN A 69 -2.50 -2.76 7.62
CA ASN A 69 -2.97 -3.10 8.96
C ASN A 69 -3.40 -4.57 9.05
N HIS A 70 -3.85 -5.01 10.22
CA HIS A 70 -4.31 -6.38 10.48
C HIS A 70 -5.72 -6.43 11.10
N GLU A 71 -6.58 -5.48 10.72
CA GLU A 71 -7.90 -5.28 11.33
C GLU A 71 -9.05 -5.90 10.51
N PHE A 72 -8.79 -6.37 9.28
CA PHE A 72 -9.82 -6.94 8.40
C PHE A 72 -10.09 -8.41 8.76
N PHE A 73 -11.06 -8.64 9.65
CA PHE A 73 -11.35 -9.97 10.22
C PHE A 73 -10.09 -10.64 10.82
N GLU A 74 -9.24 -9.83 11.47
CA GLU A 74 -7.94 -10.24 12.03
C GLU A 74 -6.91 -10.72 10.98
N TYR A 75 -7.15 -10.45 9.70
CA TYR A 75 -6.19 -10.66 8.61
C TYR A 75 -5.54 -9.34 8.17
N GLY A 76 -4.38 -9.48 7.54
CA GLY A 76 -3.69 -8.37 6.89
C GLY A 76 -4.56 -7.74 5.81
N PHE A 77 -4.58 -6.41 5.77
CA PHE A 77 -5.33 -5.64 4.80
C PHE A 77 -4.50 -4.45 4.31
N VAL A 78 -4.35 -4.36 2.99
CA VAL A 78 -3.78 -3.20 2.33
C VAL A 78 -4.88 -2.16 2.17
N ALA A 79 -4.91 -1.20 3.08
CA ALA A 79 -5.96 -0.18 3.14
C ALA A 79 -5.79 0.93 2.09
N LEU A 80 -4.57 1.10 1.57
CA LEU A 80 -4.26 2.15 0.61
C LEU A 80 -2.97 1.83 -0.14
N VAL A 81 -2.95 2.08 -1.45
CA VAL A 81 -1.74 2.11 -2.27
C VAL A 81 -1.76 3.37 -3.12
N VAL A 82 -0.71 4.16 -3.03
CA VAL A 82 -0.56 5.38 -3.82
C VAL A 82 0.79 5.39 -4.52
N VAL A 83 0.79 5.81 -5.78
CA VAL A 83 1.99 6.00 -6.58
C VAL A 83 1.98 7.41 -7.12
N ALA A 84 3.09 8.13 -6.95
CA ALA A 84 3.26 9.46 -7.50
C ALA A 84 2.93 9.45 -9.01
N PRO A 85 2.14 10.41 -9.54
CA PRO A 85 1.70 10.38 -10.94
C PRO A 85 2.82 10.18 -11.96
N TRP A 86 3.99 10.78 -11.73
CA TRP A 86 5.17 10.67 -12.60
C TRP A 86 5.95 9.35 -12.47
N GLN A 87 5.55 8.47 -11.54
CA GLN A 87 6.16 7.15 -11.28
C GLN A 87 5.18 5.98 -11.53
N GLN A 88 3.97 6.28 -12.00
CA GLN A 88 2.98 5.27 -12.37
C GLN A 88 3.45 4.43 -13.56
N ARG A 89 2.92 3.20 -13.64
CA ARG A 89 3.26 2.20 -14.68
C ARG A 89 4.73 1.75 -14.71
N GLN A 90 5.51 2.07 -13.67
CA GLN A 90 6.91 1.63 -13.48
C GLN A 90 7.06 0.55 -12.40
N GLY A 91 5.95 -0.12 -12.05
CA GLY A 91 5.94 -1.22 -11.08
C GLY A 91 6.03 -0.84 -9.60
N VAL A 92 5.91 0.45 -9.24
CA VAL A 92 5.97 0.92 -7.85
C VAL A 92 4.94 0.22 -6.96
N ALA A 93 3.66 0.24 -7.38
CA ALA A 93 2.59 -0.43 -6.64
C ALA A 93 2.85 -1.92 -6.44
N LEU A 94 3.38 -2.62 -7.45
CA LEU A 94 3.68 -4.05 -7.35
C LEU A 94 4.78 -4.33 -6.33
N ARG A 95 5.84 -3.51 -6.30
CA ARG A 95 6.91 -3.69 -5.31
C ARG A 95 6.45 -3.35 -3.89
N LEU A 96 5.59 -2.34 -3.73
CA LEU A 96 4.94 -2.05 -2.45
C LEU A 96 4.06 -3.22 -1.99
N LEU A 97 3.26 -3.81 -2.87
CA LEU A 97 2.47 -5.01 -2.53
C LEU A 97 3.36 -6.20 -2.17
N MET A 98 4.45 -6.43 -2.89
CA MET A 98 5.42 -7.48 -2.52
C MET A 98 6.02 -7.26 -1.13
N ALA A 99 6.31 -6.00 -0.75
CA ALA A 99 6.76 -5.68 0.60
C ALA A 99 5.66 -5.91 1.65
N ALA A 100 4.41 -5.56 1.33
CA ALA A 100 3.27 -5.83 2.20
C ALA A 100 3.04 -7.34 2.40
N GLU A 101 3.19 -8.15 1.35
CA GLU A 101 3.14 -9.61 1.44
C GLU A 101 4.21 -10.16 2.39
N GLN A 102 5.45 -9.69 2.29
CA GLN A 102 6.55 -10.09 3.17
C GLN A 102 6.37 -9.62 4.61
N ALA A 103 5.74 -8.47 4.81
CA ALA A 103 5.48 -7.88 6.12
C ALA A 103 4.23 -8.42 6.82
N CYS A 104 3.33 -9.06 6.06
CA CYS A 104 2.08 -9.55 6.58
C CYS A 104 2.29 -10.67 7.60
N ARG A 105 1.61 -10.59 8.74
CA ARG A 105 1.76 -11.52 9.88
C ARG A 105 0.72 -12.64 9.88
N THR A 106 -0.14 -12.67 8.87
CA THR A 106 -1.29 -13.56 8.78
C THR A 106 -1.20 -14.39 7.50
N PRO A 107 -1.80 -15.60 7.45
CA PRO A 107 -1.68 -16.49 6.30
C PRO A 107 -2.42 -15.99 5.05
N ARG A 108 -3.16 -14.88 5.15
CA ARG A 108 -3.84 -14.23 4.05
C ARG A 108 -3.63 -12.73 4.12
N LEU A 109 -3.56 -12.12 2.95
CA LEU A 109 -3.54 -10.68 2.75
C LEU A 109 -4.70 -10.29 1.85
N PHE A 110 -5.43 -9.27 2.27
CA PHE A 110 -6.56 -8.71 1.54
C PHE A 110 -6.23 -7.32 1.02
N ILE A 111 -6.89 -6.94 -0.07
CA ILE A 111 -6.89 -5.60 -0.64
C ILE A 111 -8.23 -5.39 -1.31
N SER A 112 -8.65 -4.14 -1.44
CA SER A 112 -9.87 -3.79 -2.13
C SER A 112 -9.68 -2.62 -3.09
N CYS A 113 -10.62 -2.49 -4.03
CA CYS A 113 -10.81 -1.27 -4.79
C CYS A 113 -12.24 -1.18 -5.33
N ASN A 114 -12.70 0.05 -5.61
CA ASN A 114 -13.97 0.28 -6.28
C ASN A 114 -14.07 -0.45 -7.63
N GLN A 115 -15.28 -0.86 -8.00
CA GLN A 115 -15.59 -1.53 -9.26
C GLN A 115 -15.26 -0.67 -10.49
N SER A 116 -15.32 0.65 -10.39
CA SER A 116 -14.93 1.58 -11.46
C SER A 116 -13.42 1.66 -11.67
N ASN A 117 -12.60 1.29 -10.67
CA ASN A 117 -11.15 1.49 -10.67
C ASN A 117 -10.40 0.36 -11.39
N GLN A 118 -10.54 0.33 -12.72
CA GLN A 118 -9.93 -0.68 -13.59
C GLN A 118 -8.40 -0.75 -13.49
N ALA A 119 -7.74 0.38 -13.22
CA ALA A 119 -6.30 0.43 -13.03
C ALA A 119 -5.85 -0.34 -11.77
N SER A 120 -6.58 -0.19 -10.66
CA SER A 120 -6.30 -0.94 -9.43
C SER A 120 -6.62 -2.41 -9.60
N GLN A 121 -7.73 -2.77 -10.24
CA GLN A 121 -8.08 -4.16 -10.54
C GLN A 121 -6.98 -4.86 -11.35
N ALA A 122 -6.48 -4.22 -12.42
CA ALA A 122 -5.38 -4.77 -13.22
C ALA A 122 -4.07 -4.92 -12.42
N MET A 123 -3.77 -3.96 -11.54
CA MET A 123 -2.61 -4.00 -10.66
C MET A 123 -2.70 -5.14 -9.63
N ILE A 124 -3.85 -5.29 -8.98
CA ILE A 124 -4.15 -6.33 -7.99
C ILE A 124 -4.09 -7.73 -8.63
N ALA A 125 -4.69 -7.89 -9.81
CA ALA A 125 -4.63 -9.13 -10.57
C ALA A 125 -3.18 -9.49 -10.95
N LYS A 126 -2.38 -8.51 -11.38
CA LYS A 126 -0.96 -8.72 -11.70
C LYS A 126 -0.11 -9.07 -10.46
N ALA A 127 -0.51 -8.63 -9.28
CA ALA A 127 0.10 -9.03 -8.01
C ALA A 127 -0.32 -10.46 -7.57
N GLY A 128 -1.25 -11.11 -8.28
CA GLY A 128 -1.66 -12.49 -8.04
C GLY A 128 -2.71 -12.64 -6.94
N PHE A 129 -3.43 -11.58 -6.60
CA PHE A 129 -4.61 -11.68 -5.75
C PHE A 129 -5.80 -12.20 -6.55
N LEU A 130 -6.69 -12.93 -5.88
CA LEU A 130 -7.89 -13.51 -6.44
C LEU A 130 -9.13 -12.75 -5.96
N PRO A 131 -10.18 -12.60 -6.77
CA PRO A 131 -11.47 -12.06 -6.31
C PRO A 131 -11.99 -12.87 -5.11
N SER A 132 -12.49 -12.18 -4.09
CA SER A 132 -12.85 -12.77 -2.80
C SER A 132 -14.15 -12.23 -2.21
N GLY A 133 -14.85 -11.32 -2.89
CA GLY A 133 -16.14 -10.78 -2.45
C GLY A 133 -16.41 -9.39 -2.98
N VAL A 134 -17.57 -8.86 -2.62
CA VAL A 134 -18.01 -7.51 -2.92
C VAL A 134 -18.66 -6.93 -1.67
N ILE A 135 -18.35 -5.69 -1.34
CA ILE A 135 -19.04 -4.92 -0.31
C ILE A 135 -19.83 -3.82 -1.00
N GLU A 136 -21.15 -3.91 -0.91
CA GLU A 136 -22.07 -2.89 -1.40
C GLU A 136 -22.30 -1.80 -0.33
N ASN A 137 -23.01 -0.73 -0.69
CA ASN A 137 -23.42 0.34 0.22
C ASN A 137 -22.30 1.19 0.84
N LEU A 138 -21.10 1.22 0.23
CA LEU A 138 -20.02 2.16 0.59
C LEU A 138 -20.09 3.43 -0.26
N ASP A 139 -19.98 3.28 -1.58
CA ASP A 139 -20.16 4.35 -2.56
C ASP A 139 -21.40 4.06 -3.42
N GLU A 140 -22.14 5.13 -3.76
CA GLU A 140 -23.33 5.00 -4.59
C GLU A 140 -22.96 4.50 -5.99
N GLN A 141 -23.51 3.35 -6.38
CA GLN A 141 -23.30 2.70 -7.69
C GLN A 141 -21.86 2.28 -7.99
N ASP A 142 -20.96 2.24 -7.00
CA ASP A 142 -19.57 1.84 -7.19
C ASP A 142 -19.07 0.94 -6.04
N PRO A 143 -19.54 -0.32 -5.97
CA PRO A 143 -19.26 -1.20 -4.86
C PRO A 143 -17.76 -1.53 -4.77
N GLU A 144 -17.32 -1.91 -3.57
CA GLU A 144 -15.94 -2.23 -3.28
C GLU A 144 -15.67 -3.71 -3.57
N LEU A 145 -14.76 -3.99 -4.51
CA LEU A 145 -14.33 -5.34 -4.85
C LEU A 145 -13.23 -5.78 -3.89
N ILE A 146 -13.42 -6.95 -3.25
CA ILE A 146 -12.44 -7.52 -2.31
C ILE A 146 -11.62 -8.59 -3.01
N PHE A 147 -10.31 -8.57 -2.77
CA PHE A 147 -9.36 -9.54 -3.29
C PHE A 147 -8.52 -10.14 -2.16
N CYS A 148 -8.11 -11.40 -2.34
CA CYS A 148 -7.36 -12.17 -1.35
C CYS A 148 -6.17 -12.87 -1.98
N LYS A 149 -5.07 -12.94 -1.24
CA LYS A 149 -3.91 -13.76 -1.56
C LYS A 149 -3.51 -14.57 -0.34
N THR A 150 -3.38 -15.90 -0.51
CA THR A 150 -2.81 -16.78 0.51
C THR A 150 -1.30 -16.63 0.50
N LEU A 151 -0.72 -16.39 1.66
CA LEU A 151 0.71 -16.27 1.88
C LEU A 151 1.26 -17.61 2.42
N ARG A 152 2.50 -17.95 2.06
CA ARG A 152 3.16 -19.19 2.47
C ARG A 152 4.14 -18.94 3.61
#